data_AF-A0A7J7YAB9-F1
#
_entry.id   AF-A0A7J7YAB9-F1
#
_cell.length_a   1.000
_cell.length_b   1.000
_cell.length_c   1.000
_cell.angle_alpha   90.00
_cell.angle_beta   90.00
_cell.angle_gamma   90.00
#
_symmetry.space_group_name_H-M   'P 1'
#
loop_
_entity.id
_entity.type
_entity.pdbx_description
1 polymer ?
#
loop_
_entity_poly.entity_id
_entity_poly.type
_entity_poly.pdbx_seq_one_letter_code
_entity_poly.pdbx_strand_id
1 'polypeptide(L)'
;MDEKTKRAEEVALRLSRAVAGGDERVAMECATWLAEQRVPLRVQLKPESAPTQDIRLWVSVEDPQMHTVTIWLTVRPDMTVASLKDMVFLDYGFPPALQQWVLGQRLARDQETLHSHGVRRDGDSAYLYLLSACNTSLNPQELQRQRQLRMLEDLGFKDLTLQPRGPQEPAPPKPGAPQEPGQGPDPVPEPPPVGWQCPGCTFINKPTRPGCEMCCRARPETYQVPATYQPDAEERARLAGEEEALRQYQQGVSAGHHPQQPGGRGRLPLH
;
A
#
# COMPACT_ATOMS: atom_id res chain seq x y z
N MET A 1 -39.34 33.39 -15.55
CA MET A 1 -38.46 33.80 -14.43
C MET A 1 -38.76 35.26 -14.15
N ASP A 2 -39.09 35.58 -12.91
CA ASP A 2 -39.41 36.94 -12.50
C ASP A 2 -38.22 37.88 -12.71
N GLU A 3 -38.47 39.10 -13.21
CA GLU A 3 -37.46 40.15 -13.37
C GLU A 3 -36.69 40.40 -12.06
N LYS A 4 -37.41 40.28 -10.93
CA LYS A 4 -36.87 40.41 -9.57
C LYS A 4 -35.89 39.32 -9.20
N THR A 5 -36.11 38.07 -9.63
CA THR A 5 -35.19 36.97 -9.29
C THR A 5 -33.89 37.09 -10.06
N LYS A 6 -33.93 37.55 -11.32
CA LYS A 6 -32.72 37.82 -12.10
C LYS A 6 -31.87 38.93 -11.49
N ARG A 7 -32.51 40.03 -11.08
CA ARG A 7 -31.82 41.15 -10.41
C ARG A 7 -31.19 40.72 -9.08
N ALA A 8 -31.86 39.87 -8.31
CA ALA A 8 -31.31 39.32 -7.07
C ALA A 8 -30.09 38.42 -7.32
N GLU A 9 -30.12 37.61 -8.37
CA GLU A 9 -29.00 36.75 -8.76
C GLU A 9 -27.77 37.58 -9.18
N GLU A 10 -27.96 38.64 -9.97
CA GLU A 10 -26.88 39.55 -10.36
C GLU A 10 -26.20 40.22 -9.17
N VAL A 11 -26.99 40.70 -8.20
CA VAL A 11 -26.44 41.32 -6.98
C VAL A 11 -25.75 40.29 -6.09
N ALA A 12 -26.25 39.05 -6.01
CA ALA A 12 -25.58 37.96 -5.29
C ALA A 12 -24.22 37.61 -5.92
N LEU A 13 -24.12 37.56 -7.25
CA LEU A 13 -22.85 37.36 -7.97
C LEU A 13 -21.89 38.54 -7.80
N ARG A 14 -22.41 39.77 -7.74
CA ARG A 14 -21.61 40.98 -7.47
C ARG A 14 -21.08 40.97 -6.03
N LEU A 15 -21.89 40.56 -5.06
CA LEU A 15 -21.47 40.38 -3.66
C LEU A 15 -20.34 39.34 -3.55
N SER A 16 -20.50 38.17 -4.19
CA SER A 16 -19.48 37.13 -4.17
C SER A 16 -18.13 37.63 -4.73
N ARG A 17 -18.15 38.39 -5.84
CA ARG A 17 -16.95 39.00 -6.41
C ARG A 17 -16.33 40.08 -5.53
N ALA A 18 -17.13 40.94 -4.92
CA ALA A 18 -16.65 41.99 -4.04
C ALA A 18 -15.96 41.40 -2.80
N VAL A 19 -16.56 40.38 -2.18
CA VAL A 19 -15.96 39.66 -1.05
C VAL A 19 -14.67 38.95 -1.47
N ALA A 20 -14.65 38.29 -2.63
CA ALA A 20 -13.45 37.63 -3.14
C ALA A 20 -12.31 38.60 -3.50
N GLY A 21 -12.66 39.81 -3.95
CA GLY A 21 -11.72 40.88 -4.31
C GLY A 21 -11.29 41.78 -3.15
N GLY A 22 -11.85 41.60 -1.95
CA GLY A 22 -11.59 42.46 -0.79
C GLY A 22 -12.19 43.87 -0.89
N ASP A 23 -13.16 44.10 -1.79
CA ASP A 23 -13.84 45.39 -1.92
C ASP A 23 -14.98 45.49 -0.89
N GLU A 24 -14.62 45.97 0.30
CA GLU A 24 -15.54 46.08 1.44
C GLU A 24 -16.74 46.98 1.16
N ARG A 25 -16.55 48.09 0.42
CA ARG A 25 -17.62 49.07 0.16
C ARG A 25 -18.68 48.46 -0.74
N VAL A 26 -18.27 47.83 -1.84
CA VAL A 26 -19.20 47.17 -2.76
C VAL A 26 -19.86 45.95 -2.12
N ALA A 27 -19.13 45.20 -1.29
CA ALA A 27 -19.69 44.07 -0.55
C ALA A 27 -20.80 44.53 0.40
N MET A 28 -20.56 45.58 1.17
CA MET A 28 -21.54 46.16 2.09
C MET A 28 -22.79 46.66 1.35
N GLU A 29 -22.64 47.38 0.23
CA GLU A 29 -23.77 47.85 -0.59
C GLU A 29 -24.62 46.67 -1.10
N CYS A 30 -23.97 45.65 -1.65
CA CYS A 30 -24.67 44.49 -2.21
C CYS A 30 -25.36 43.67 -1.10
N ALA A 31 -24.72 43.49 0.05
CA ALA A 31 -25.28 42.78 1.19
C ALA A 31 -26.51 43.51 1.77
N THR A 32 -26.43 44.85 1.88
CA THR A 32 -27.54 45.69 2.36
C THR A 32 -28.75 45.54 1.45
N TRP A 33 -28.55 45.67 0.13
CA TRP A 33 -29.64 45.53 -0.84
C TRP A 33 -30.29 44.14 -0.81
N LEU A 34 -29.49 43.07 -0.73
CA LEU A 34 -30.01 41.69 -0.66
C LEU A 34 -30.80 41.45 0.63
N ALA A 35 -30.38 42.04 1.75
CA ALA A 35 -31.07 41.96 3.03
C ALA A 35 -32.43 42.69 2.99
N GLU A 36 -32.48 43.89 2.39
CA GLU A 36 -33.73 44.66 2.20
C GLU A 36 -34.76 43.90 1.36
N GLN A 37 -34.31 43.20 0.33
CA GLN A 37 -35.18 42.40 -0.54
C GLN A 37 -35.62 41.06 0.07
N ARG A 38 -35.09 40.69 1.26
CA ARG A 38 -35.38 39.43 1.98
C ARG A 38 -35.24 38.18 1.08
N VAL A 39 -34.26 38.19 0.19
CA VAL A 39 -34.04 37.08 -0.74
C VAL A 39 -33.47 35.88 0.02
N PRO A 40 -34.06 34.67 -0.12
CA PRO A 40 -33.46 33.47 0.46
C PRO A 40 -32.17 33.13 -0.29
N LEU A 41 -31.03 33.29 0.39
CA LEU A 41 -29.71 33.00 -0.16
C LEU A 41 -29.08 31.80 0.55
N ARG A 42 -28.37 30.98 -0.22
CA ARG A 42 -27.47 29.95 0.31
C ARG A 42 -26.04 30.48 0.20
N VAL A 43 -25.44 30.82 1.32
CA VAL A 43 -24.03 31.24 1.38
C VAL A 43 -23.19 30.05 1.80
N GLN A 44 -22.24 29.68 0.96
CA GLN A 44 -21.28 28.62 1.23
C GLN A 44 -19.89 29.17 0.97
N LEU A 45 -18.94 28.80 1.83
CA LEU A 45 -17.53 28.99 1.50
C LEU A 45 -17.25 28.14 0.27
N LYS A 46 -16.66 28.75 -0.77
CA LYS A 46 -16.18 27.99 -1.91
C LYS A 46 -15.22 26.94 -1.33
N PRO A 47 -15.39 25.64 -1.61
CA PRO A 47 -14.38 24.69 -1.24
C PRO A 47 -13.12 25.19 -1.93
N GLU A 48 -12.15 25.66 -1.14
CA GLU A 48 -10.81 25.84 -1.65
C GLU A 48 -10.49 24.50 -2.30
N SER A 49 -10.14 24.52 -3.59
CA SER A 49 -9.58 23.32 -4.20
C SER A 49 -8.37 23.01 -3.35
N ALA A 50 -8.53 22.09 -2.42
CA ALA A 50 -7.46 21.66 -1.54
C ALA A 50 -6.30 21.36 -2.50
N PRO A 51 -5.10 21.89 -2.22
CA PRO A 51 -3.96 21.59 -3.06
C PRO A 51 -3.94 20.07 -3.22
N THR A 52 -4.14 19.56 -4.44
CA THR A 52 -4.01 18.13 -4.72
C THR A 52 -2.54 17.71 -4.73
N GLN A 53 -1.65 18.67 -4.48
CA GLN A 53 -0.22 18.47 -4.36
C GLN A 53 0.12 17.91 -2.99
N ASP A 54 1.08 17.01 -3.01
CA ASP A 54 1.69 16.48 -1.80
C ASP A 54 2.48 17.58 -1.08
N ILE A 55 2.36 17.62 0.24
CA ILE A 55 3.10 18.50 1.13
C ILE A 55 3.80 17.69 2.23
N ARG A 56 4.87 18.25 2.80
CA ARG A 56 5.60 17.64 3.90
C ARG A 56 5.08 18.12 5.26
N LEU A 57 4.42 17.22 5.99
CA LEU A 57 3.90 17.43 7.33
C LEU A 57 4.96 17.04 8.39
N TRP A 58 5.23 17.93 9.33
CA TRP A 58 6.08 17.68 10.49
C TRP A 58 5.27 17.05 11.61
N VAL A 59 5.56 15.80 11.97
CA VAL A 59 4.80 15.07 12.99
C VAL A 59 5.67 14.81 14.21
N SER A 60 5.23 15.30 15.36
CA SER A 60 5.80 14.93 16.67
C SER A 60 5.02 13.73 17.21
N VAL A 61 5.69 12.61 17.34
CA VAL A 61 5.14 11.35 17.84
C VAL A 61 5.51 11.18 19.30
N GLU A 62 4.50 10.94 20.15
CA GLU A 62 4.68 10.71 21.59
C GLU A 62 4.03 9.39 21.98
N ASP A 63 4.69 8.63 22.85
CA ASP A 63 4.21 7.35 23.36
C ASP A 63 3.80 7.43 24.86
N PRO A 64 3.22 6.36 25.44
CA PRO A 64 2.82 6.36 26.84
C PRO A 64 4.00 6.38 27.83
N GLN A 65 5.22 6.14 27.36
CA GLN A 65 6.46 6.18 28.14
C GLN A 65 7.13 7.57 28.07
N MET A 66 6.47 8.56 27.47
CA MET A 66 6.95 9.93 27.24
C MET A 66 8.19 10.00 26.34
N HIS A 67 8.37 9.01 25.47
CA HIS A 67 9.35 9.10 24.39
C HIS A 67 8.78 9.94 23.25
N THR A 68 9.53 10.97 22.84
CA THR A 68 9.15 11.84 21.73
C THR A 68 10.12 11.67 20.56
N VAL A 69 9.58 11.44 19.37
CA VAL A 69 10.34 11.38 18.12
C VAL A 69 9.64 12.21 17.04
N THR A 70 10.39 12.86 16.17
CA THR A 70 9.84 13.66 15.08
C THR A 70 10.07 13.00 13.74
N ILE A 71 9.02 12.92 12.91
CA ILE A 71 9.06 12.34 11.57
C ILE A 71 8.45 13.31 10.54
N TRP A 72 8.82 13.12 9.28
CA TRP A 72 8.20 13.82 8.15
C TRP A 72 7.27 12.86 7.41
N LEU A 73 6.04 13.30 7.14
CA LEU A 73 5.09 12.56 6.29
C LEU A 73 4.78 13.36 5.03
N THR A 74 4.65 12.66 3.91
CA THR A 74 4.19 13.25 2.64
C THR A 74 2.69 13.03 2.54
N VAL A 75 1.90 14.11 2.62
CA VAL A 75 0.44 14.05 2.71
C VAL A 75 -0.22 15.00 1.72
N ARG A 76 -1.47 14.75 1.37
CA ARG A 76 -2.31 15.68 0.60
C ARG A 76 -3.31 16.36 1.53
N PRO A 77 -3.45 17.70 1.50
CA PRO A 77 -4.42 18.41 2.34
C PRO A 77 -5.87 17.92 2.23
N ASP A 78 -6.27 17.38 1.08
CA ASP A 78 -7.62 16.87 0.84
C ASP A 78 -7.91 15.51 1.50
N MET A 79 -6.87 14.77 1.92
CA MET A 79 -7.07 13.47 2.56
C MET A 79 -7.73 13.59 3.93
N THR A 80 -8.47 12.55 4.28
CA THR A 80 -9.09 12.45 5.61
C THR A 80 -8.09 11.97 6.65
N VAL A 81 -8.39 12.23 7.92
CA VAL A 81 -7.61 11.70 9.04
C VAL A 81 -7.65 10.17 9.07
N ALA A 82 -8.74 9.54 8.64
CA ALA A 82 -8.78 8.08 8.45
C ALA A 82 -7.70 7.60 7.46
N SER A 83 -7.61 8.26 6.30
CA SER A 83 -6.59 7.95 5.30
C SER A 83 -5.16 8.18 5.81
N LEU A 84 -4.95 9.24 6.60
CA LEU A 84 -3.67 9.50 7.25
C LEU A 84 -3.32 8.37 8.26
N LYS A 85 -4.30 7.89 9.03
CA LYS A 85 -4.10 6.76 9.94
C LYS A 85 -3.74 5.48 9.19
N ASP A 86 -4.43 5.20 8.09
CA ASP A 86 -4.14 4.05 7.24
C ASP A 86 -2.72 4.13 6.66
N MET A 87 -2.30 5.32 6.19
CA MET A 87 -0.93 5.56 5.71
C MET A 87 0.10 5.24 6.80
N VAL A 88 -0.05 5.80 8.00
CA VAL A 88 0.89 5.54 9.11
C VAL A 88 0.87 4.07 9.55
N PHE A 89 -0.27 3.40 9.43
CA PHE A 89 -0.36 1.96 9.68
C PHE A 89 0.43 1.15 8.65
N LEU A 90 0.33 1.50 7.37
CA LEU A 90 1.04 0.79 6.31
C LEU A 90 2.56 0.98 6.41
N ASP A 91 3.00 2.22 6.59
CA ASP A 91 4.41 2.61 6.59
C ASP A 91 5.13 2.18 7.87
N TYR A 92 4.51 2.41 9.03
CA TYR A 92 5.15 2.22 10.33
C TYR A 92 4.55 1.09 11.18
N GLY A 93 3.42 0.52 10.77
CA GLY A 93 2.79 -0.61 11.46
C GLY A 93 1.92 -0.23 12.66
N PHE A 94 1.69 1.06 12.94
CA PHE A 94 0.86 1.49 14.06
C PHE A 94 -0.63 1.40 13.71
N PRO A 95 -1.44 0.56 14.36
CA PRO A 95 -2.87 0.40 14.05
C PRO A 95 -3.65 1.70 14.19
N PRO A 96 -4.65 2.01 13.31
CA PRO A 96 -5.46 3.23 13.41
C PRO A 96 -6.14 3.44 14.77
N ALA A 97 -6.52 2.34 15.44
CA ALA A 97 -7.12 2.35 16.77
C ALA A 97 -6.17 2.86 17.88
N LEU A 98 -4.85 2.76 17.66
CA LEU A 98 -3.83 3.24 18.59
C LEU A 98 -3.35 4.66 18.27
N GLN A 99 -3.79 5.24 17.15
CA GLN A 99 -3.34 6.54 16.70
C GLN A 99 -4.32 7.65 17.13
N GLN A 100 -3.87 8.53 18.02
CA GLN A 100 -4.59 9.76 18.37
C GLN A 100 -3.91 10.97 17.73
N TRP A 101 -4.58 11.55 16.73
CA TRP A 101 -4.07 12.68 15.99
C TRP A 101 -4.56 14.00 16.59
N VAL A 102 -3.61 14.89 16.92
CA VAL A 102 -3.89 16.26 17.30
C VAL A 102 -3.35 17.18 16.20
N LEU A 103 -4.27 17.84 15.50
CA LEU A 103 -3.95 18.73 14.38
C LEU A 103 -4.35 20.15 14.78
N GLY A 104 -3.39 21.09 14.67
CA GLY A 104 -3.52 22.44 15.22
C GLY A 104 -3.58 22.40 16.75
N GLN A 105 -4.78 22.38 17.32
CA GLN A 105 -5.02 22.31 18.78
C GLN A 105 -6.24 21.46 19.14
N ARG A 106 -6.69 20.57 18.25
CA ARG A 106 -7.86 19.73 18.49
C ARG A 106 -7.56 18.27 18.17
N LEU A 107 -8.20 17.38 18.91
CA LEU A 107 -8.24 15.96 18.56
C LEU A 107 -9.02 15.81 17.24
N ALA A 108 -8.37 15.24 16.23
CA ALA A 108 -8.92 15.08 14.90
C ALA A 108 -9.84 13.86 14.82
N ARG A 109 -10.91 13.96 14.02
CA ARG A 109 -11.83 12.85 13.74
C ARG A 109 -11.58 12.28 12.37
N ASP A 110 -11.86 11.00 12.21
CA ASP A 110 -11.58 10.21 11.01
C ASP A 110 -12.19 10.79 9.72
N GLN A 111 -13.34 11.47 9.79
CA GLN A 111 -14.01 12.06 8.63
C GLN A 111 -13.51 13.46 8.27
N GLU A 112 -12.76 14.12 9.16
CA GLU A 112 -12.23 15.47 8.93
C GLU A 112 -11.03 15.41 7.99
N THR A 113 -10.86 16.44 7.16
CA THR A 113 -9.71 16.55 6.24
C THR A 113 -8.55 17.28 6.90
N LEU A 114 -7.31 16.99 6.50
CA LEU A 114 -6.13 17.68 7.02
C LEU A 114 -6.21 19.19 6.78
N HIS A 115 -6.71 19.60 5.62
CA HIS A 115 -6.95 21.00 5.26
C HIS A 115 -7.88 21.73 6.24
N SER A 116 -8.93 21.05 6.73
CA SER A 116 -9.87 21.63 7.70
C SER A 116 -9.23 21.91 9.06
N HIS A 117 -8.12 21.22 9.36
CA HIS A 117 -7.31 21.41 10.57
C HIS A 117 -6.10 22.33 10.37
N GLY A 118 -6.00 23.01 9.22
CA GLY A 118 -4.97 24.01 8.96
C GLY A 118 -3.71 23.47 8.27
N VAL A 119 -3.66 22.17 7.95
CA VAL A 119 -2.55 21.57 7.18
C VAL A 119 -2.70 21.94 5.70
N ARG A 120 -1.88 22.88 5.23
CA ARG A 120 -2.01 23.56 3.94
C ARG A 120 -0.68 23.71 3.20
N ARG A 121 0.45 23.66 3.90
CA ARG A 121 1.78 23.93 3.33
C ARG A 121 2.87 23.09 4.00
N ASP A 122 4.00 22.98 3.30
CA ASP A 122 5.20 22.33 3.83
C ASP A 122 5.65 22.93 5.15
N GLY A 123 5.96 22.06 6.11
CA GLY A 123 6.41 22.46 7.44
C GLY A 123 5.30 22.70 8.44
N ASP A 124 4.02 22.58 8.04
CA ASP A 124 2.92 22.52 9.00
C ASP A 124 3.13 21.37 9.99
N SER A 125 2.65 21.54 11.21
CA SER A 125 2.91 20.61 12.31
C SER A 125 1.67 19.86 12.78
N ALA A 126 1.89 18.62 13.20
CA ALA A 126 0.90 17.72 13.76
C ALA A 126 1.52 16.95 14.93
N TYR A 127 0.65 16.46 15.81
CA TYR A 127 1.05 15.57 16.90
C TYR A 127 0.32 14.24 16.77
N LEU A 128 1.07 13.16 16.93
CA LEU A 128 0.54 11.81 16.97
C LEU A 128 0.85 11.22 18.35
N TYR A 129 -0.19 10.96 19.12
CA TYR A 129 -0.07 10.21 20.37
C TYR A 129 -0.37 8.74 20.11
N LEU A 130 0.57 7.86 20.45
CA LEU A 130 0.43 6.41 20.31
C LEU A 130 -0.06 5.81 21.62
N LEU A 131 -1.21 5.12 21.56
CA LEU A 131 -1.76 4.40 22.70
C LEU A 131 -1.06 3.05 22.90
N SER A 132 -1.00 2.58 24.16
CA SER A 132 -0.49 1.25 24.48
C SER A 132 -1.42 0.17 23.91
N ALA A 133 -0.83 -0.84 23.28
CA ALA A 133 -1.56 -2.03 22.83
C ALA A 133 -2.29 -2.74 23.99
N CYS A 134 -1.80 -2.65 25.24
CA CYS A 134 -2.45 -3.25 26.40
C CYS A 134 -3.85 -2.68 26.68
N ASN A 135 -4.14 -1.47 26.17
CA ASN A 135 -5.43 -0.81 26.32
C ASN A 135 -6.44 -1.23 25.24
N THR A 136 -6.05 -2.15 24.34
CA THR A 136 -6.87 -2.58 23.21
C THR A 136 -6.78 -4.10 23.06
N SER A 137 -7.91 -4.77 22.84
CA SER A 137 -7.95 -6.21 22.57
C SER A 137 -7.55 -6.49 21.11
N LEU A 138 -6.37 -6.06 20.69
CA LEU A 138 -5.89 -6.25 19.31
C LEU A 138 -5.26 -7.63 19.17
N ASN A 139 -5.84 -8.47 18.31
CA ASN A 139 -5.28 -9.76 17.93
C ASN A 139 -4.16 -9.54 16.89
N PRO A 140 -2.91 -9.98 17.16
CA PRO A 140 -1.80 -9.87 16.20
C PRO A 140 -2.08 -10.45 14.82
N GLN A 141 -2.83 -11.57 14.73
CA GLN A 141 -3.19 -12.19 13.46
C GLN A 141 -4.15 -11.33 12.64
N GLU A 142 -5.11 -10.69 13.32
CA GLU A 142 -6.06 -9.80 12.67
C GLU A 142 -5.37 -8.53 12.16
N LEU A 143 -4.42 -7.99 12.92
CA LEU A 143 -3.61 -6.86 12.49
C LEU A 143 -2.79 -7.20 11.23
N GLN A 144 -2.17 -8.38 11.20
CA GLN A 144 -1.43 -8.85 10.03
C GLN A 144 -2.34 -9.01 8.81
N ARG A 145 -3.55 -9.54 9.01
CA ARG A 145 -4.58 -9.65 7.95
C ARG A 145 -4.98 -8.28 7.42
N GLN A 146 -5.25 -7.32 8.30
CA GLN A 146 -5.62 -5.94 7.93
C GLN A 146 -4.51 -5.26 7.13
N ARG A 147 -3.24 -5.45 7.51
CA ARG A 147 -2.10 -4.91 6.75
C ARG A 147 -2.03 -5.46 5.34
N GLN A 148 -2.23 -6.78 5.18
CA GLN A 148 -2.25 -7.43 3.86
C GLN A 148 -3.39 -6.90 2.98
N LEU A 149 -4.59 -6.76 3.54
CA LEU A 149 -5.75 -6.23 2.80
C LEU A 149 -5.51 -4.80 2.31
N ARG A 150 -4.97 -3.92 3.15
CA ARG A 150 -4.66 -2.54 2.78
C ARG A 150 -3.60 -2.43 1.69
N MET A 151 -2.52 -3.22 1.76
CA MET A 151 -1.51 -3.24 0.69
C MET A 151 -2.11 -3.69 -0.66
N LEU A 152 -3.09 -4.60 -0.64
CA LEU A 152 -3.79 -5.04 -1.84
C LEU A 152 -4.72 -3.93 -2.40
N GLU A 153 -5.39 -3.18 -1.53
CA GLU A 153 -6.22 -2.03 -1.93
C GLU A 153 -5.38 -0.96 -2.66
N ASP A 154 -4.16 -0.66 -2.18
CA ASP A 154 -3.24 0.29 -2.82
C ASP A 154 -2.76 -0.18 -4.20
N LEU A 155 -2.63 -1.49 -4.39
CA LEU A 155 -2.33 -2.11 -5.69
C LEU A 155 -3.57 -2.16 -6.63
N GLY A 156 -4.71 -1.62 -6.19
CA GLY A 156 -5.94 -1.52 -6.97
C GLY A 156 -6.90 -2.70 -6.80
N PHE A 157 -6.64 -3.62 -5.87
CA PHE A 157 -7.48 -4.79 -5.62
C PHE A 157 -8.45 -4.54 -4.46
N LYS A 158 -9.63 -4.00 -4.78
CA LYS A 158 -10.61 -3.53 -3.76
C LYS A 158 -11.54 -4.61 -3.21
N ASP A 159 -11.48 -5.84 -3.72
CA ASP A 159 -12.46 -6.89 -3.39
C ASP A 159 -11.84 -8.30 -3.35
N LEU A 160 -10.89 -8.53 -2.43
CA LEU A 160 -10.43 -9.88 -2.11
C LEU A 160 -10.67 -10.18 -0.63
N THR A 161 -11.66 -11.03 -0.35
CA THR A 161 -11.77 -11.71 0.94
C THR A 161 -10.71 -12.80 1.02
N LEU A 162 -9.61 -12.52 1.73
CA LEU A 162 -8.59 -13.53 2.04
C LEU A 162 -9.20 -14.61 2.95
N GLN A 163 -9.56 -15.75 2.39
CA GLN A 163 -9.99 -16.92 3.16
C GLN A 163 -8.76 -17.66 3.70
N PRO A 164 -8.65 -17.88 5.03
CA PRO A 164 -7.58 -18.70 5.59
C PRO A 164 -7.75 -20.15 5.11
N ARG A 165 -6.74 -20.72 4.43
CA ARG A 165 -6.64 -22.17 4.18
C ARG A 165 -6.05 -22.90 5.39
N GLY A 166 -6.65 -22.70 6.57
CA GLY A 166 -6.34 -23.47 7.78
C GLY A 166 -6.96 -24.88 7.72
N PRO A 167 -6.56 -25.82 8.59
CA PRO A 167 -6.97 -27.22 8.51
C PRO A 167 -8.50 -27.34 8.53
N GLN A 168 -9.04 -27.89 7.45
CA GLN A 168 -10.47 -28.10 7.27
C GLN A 168 -10.94 -29.12 8.31
N GLU A 169 -11.92 -28.73 9.15
CA GLU A 169 -12.67 -29.71 9.94
C GLU A 169 -13.28 -30.77 9.01
N PRO A 170 -13.32 -32.04 9.43
CA PRO A 170 -13.77 -33.13 8.58
C PRO A 170 -15.25 -32.96 8.23
N ALA A 171 -15.53 -32.85 6.93
CA ALA A 171 -16.89 -32.78 6.39
C ALA A 171 -17.70 -34.05 6.75
N PRO A 172 -19.02 -33.94 7.01
CA PRO A 172 -19.86 -35.09 7.31
C PRO A 172 -20.07 -35.96 6.07
N PRO A 173 -20.28 -37.29 6.22
CA PRO A 173 -20.40 -38.18 5.09
C PRO A 173 -21.78 -37.96 4.44
N LYS A 174 -21.82 -37.82 3.12
CA LYS A 174 -23.07 -37.99 2.37
C LYS A 174 -22.96 -39.11 1.33
N PRO A 175 -24.05 -39.87 1.15
CA PRO A 175 -24.03 -41.19 0.51
C PRO A 175 -24.45 -41.12 -0.96
N GLY A 176 -24.01 -42.13 -1.72
CA GLY A 176 -24.68 -42.55 -2.94
C GLY A 176 -24.00 -42.13 -4.23
N ALA A 177 -23.18 -43.03 -4.75
CA ALA A 177 -22.89 -43.11 -6.18
C ALA A 177 -24.17 -43.36 -6.99
N PRO A 178 -24.18 -42.97 -8.27
CA PRO A 178 -24.37 -44.00 -9.31
C PRO A 178 -23.19 -44.08 -10.28
N GLN A 179 -22.82 -45.32 -10.63
CA GLN A 179 -21.79 -45.69 -11.59
C GLN A 179 -22.30 -45.64 -13.05
N GLU A 180 -21.44 -45.13 -13.94
CA GLU A 180 -21.06 -45.61 -15.30
C GLU A 180 -22.14 -45.67 -16.42
N PRO A 181 -21.81 -45.80 -17.74
CA PRO A 181 -20.50 -46.06 -18.37
C PRO A 181 -20.17 -45.20 -19.62
N GLY A 182 -18.88 -45.09 -19.96
CA GLY A 182 -18.45 -44.58 -21.26
C GLY A 182 -16.99 -44.91 -21.55
N GLN A 183 -16.74 -46.14 -22.03
CA GLN A 183 -15.45 -46.60 -22.54
C GLN A 183 -14.96 -45.72 -23.70
N GLY A 184 -13.78 -45.12 -23.53
CA GLY A 184 -12.90 -44.63 -24.58
C GLY A 184 -11.49 -45.17 -24.34
N PRO A 185 -10.67 -45.41 -25.38
CA PRO A 185 -9.43 -46.15 -25.25
C PRO A 185 -8.41 -45.36 -24.41
N ASP A 186 -7.64 -46.11 -23.61
CA ASP A 186 -6.54 -45.63 -22.77
C ASP A 186 -5.71 -44.52 -23.44
N PRO A 187 -5.58 -43.33 -22.83
CA PRO A 187 -4.40 -42.54 -23.05
C PRO A 187 -3.24 -43.23 -22.30
N VAL A 188 -2.20 -43.54 -23.06
CA VAL A 188 -0.85 -43.91 -22.62
C VAL A 188 -0.55 -43.32 -21.23
N PRO A 189 -0.02 -44.11 -20.26
CA PRO A 189 0.37 -43.54 -18.98
C PRO A 189 1.48 -42.52 -19.23
N GLU A 190 1.14 -41.24 -19.09
CA GLU A 190 2.15 -40.19 -19.01
C GLU A 190 3.09 -40.56 -17.86
N PRO A 191 4.42 -40.57 -18.08
CA PRO A 191 5.35 -40.86 -17.01
C PRO A 191 5.11 -39.86 -15.87
N PRO A 192 5.16 -40.30 -14.60
CA PRO A 192 4.91 -39.43 -13.46
C PRO A 192 5.81 -38.20 -13.55
N PRO A 193 5.32 -36.99 -13.21
CA PRO A 193 6.09 -35.77 -13.33
C PRO A 193 7.36 -35.89 -12.47
N VAL A 194 8.48 -36.18 -13.13
CA VAL A 194 9.79 -36.25 -12.50
C VAL A 194 10.22 -34.82 -12.23
N GLY A 195 10.19 -34.43 -10.96
CA GLY A 195 10.48 -33.08 -10.52
C GLY A 195 10.48 -32.99 -9.00
N TRP A 196 11.00 -31.88 -8.47
CA TRP A 196 11.00 -31.64 -7.03
C TRP A 196 9.87 -30.69 -6.65
N GLN A 197 9.09 -31.08 -5.65
CA GLN A 197 8.02 -30.25 -5.12
C GLN A 197 8.60 -29.14 -4.24
N CYS A 198 8.18 -27.90 -4.50
CA CYS A 198 8.61 -26.76 -3.71
C CYS A 198 7.96 -26.80 -2.30
N PRO A 199 8.74 -26.75 -1.21
CA PRO A 199 8.18 -26.72 0.15
C PRO A 199 7.49 -25.39 0.50
N GLY A 200 7.61 -24.36 -0.36
CA GLY A 200 6.95 -23.07 -0.18
C GLY A 200 5.60 -22.95 -0.88
N CYS A 201 5.55 -23.26 -2.18
CA CYS A 201 4.35 -23.06 -3.00
C CYS A 201 3.80 -24.34 -3.63
N THR A 202 4.36 -25.52 -3.32
CA THR A 202 3.94 -26.85 -3.82
C THR A 202 4.08 -27.09 -5.32
N PHE A 203 4.59 -26.12 -6.08
CA PHE A 203 4.88 -26.25 -7.50
C PHE A 203 5.96 -27.34 -7.74
N ILE A 204 5.75 -28.18 -8.76
CA ILE A 204 6.69 -29.25 -9.16
C ILE A 204 7.65 -28.69 -10.20
N ASN A 205 8.90 -28.49 -9.80
CA ASN A 205 9.93 -27.90 -10.66
C ASN A 205 10.70 -28.99 -11.42
N LYS A 206 11.29 -28.62 -12.56
CA LYS A 206 12.19 -29.52 -13.31
C LYS A 206 13.36 -29.99 -12.41
N PRO A 207 13.79 -31.25 -12.50
CA PRO A 207 14.79 -31.85 -11.62
C PRO A 207 16.08 -31.04 -11.49
N THR A 208 16.59 -30.43 -12.57
CA THR A 208 17.89 -29.73 -12.55
C THR A 208 17.79 -28.26 -12.13
N ARG A 209 16.58 -27.72 -11.85
CA ARG A 209 16.41 -26.33 -11.42
C ARG A 209 16.93 -26.12 -9.99
N PRO A 210 17.85 -25.18 -9.74
CA PRO A 210 18.38 -24.91 -8.40
C PRO A 210 17.39 -24.15 -7.49
N GLY A 211 16.40 -23.47 -8.06
CA GLY A 211 15.37 -22.72 -7.35
C GLY A 211 14.01 -22.83 -8.02
N CYS A 212 12.96 -22.55 -7.25
CA CYS A 212 11.59 -22.70 -7.69
C CYS A 212 11.21 -21.60 -8.68
N GLU A 213 10.57 -21.98 -9.78
CA GLU A 213 10.14 -21.06 -10.82
C GLU A 213 9.10 -20.05 -10.32
N MET A 214 8.22 -20.46 -9.41
CA MET A 214 7.09 -19.64 -8.95
C MET A 214 7.45 -18.70 -7.78
N CYS A 215 8.40 -19.09 -6.93
CA CYS A 215 8.66 -18.35 -5.69
C CYS A 215 10.15 -18.20 -5.34
N CYS A 216 11.04 -18.60 -6.26
CA CYS A 216 12.50 -18.51 -6.12
C CYS A 216 13.11 -19.29 -4.93
N ARG A 217 12.30 -20.07 -4.19
CA ARG A 217 12.79 -20.88 -3.07
C ARG A 217 13.77 -21.94 -3.55
N ALA A 218 14.88 -22.12 -2.84
CA ALA A 218 15.91 -23.10 -3.19
C ALA A 218 15.36 -24.53 -3.27
N ARG A 219 15.95 -25.34 -4.16
CA ARG A 219 15.72 -26.78 -4.24
C ARG A 219 16.15 -27.43 -2.92
N PRO A 220 15.34 -28.34 -2.33
CA PRO A 220 15.75 -29.07 -1.13
C PRO A 220 17.07 -29.81 -1.34
N GLU A 221 17.98 -29.70 -0.37
CA GLU A 221 19.30 -30.38 -0.41
C GLU A 221 19.16 -31.91 -0.44
N THR A 222 18.05 -32.44 0.09
CA THR A 222 17.72 -33.86 0.11
C THR A 222 17.28 -34.42 -1.24
N TYR A 223 16.94 -33.57 -2.21
CA TYR A 223 16.53 -33.99 -3.53
C TYR A 223 17.74 -34.20 -4.44
N GLN A 224 17.88 -35.40 -4.98
CA GLN A 224 18.87 -35.74 -5.99
C GLN A 224 18.21 -35.86 -7.36
N VAL A 225 18.86 -35.32 -8.39
CA VAL A 225 18.40 -35.48 -9.77
C VAL A 225 18.51 -36.97 -10.13
N PRO A 226 17.43 -37.64 -10.55
CA PRO A 226 17.49 -39.04 -10.96
C PRO A 226 18.46 -39.23 -12.13
N ALA A 227 19.31 -40.26 -12.06
CA ALA A 227 20.28 -40.56 -13.11
C ALA A 227 19.64 -40.89 -14.47
N THR A 228 18.39 -41.34 -14.46
CA THR A 228 17.60 -41.66 -15.66
C THR A 228 16.88 -40.45 -16.26
N TYR A 229 16.96 -39.28 -15.61
CA TYR A 229 16.31 -38.07 -16.11
C TYR A 229 17.02 -37.53 -17.34
N GLN A 230 16.26 -37.27 -18.39
CA GLN A 230 16.74 -36.59 -19.59
C GLN A 230 16.15 -35.18 -19.63
N PRO A 231 16.97 -34.13 -19.43
CA PRO A 231 16.54 -32.74 -19.58
C PRO A 231 16.01 -32.48 -20.98
N ASP A 232 14.96 -31.66 -21.12
CA ASP A 232 14.40 -31.28 -22.42
C ASP A 232 15.30 -30.27 -23.18
N ALA A 233 14.92 -29.91 -24.40
CA ALA A 233 15.74 -29.04 -25.25
C ALA A 233 16.02 -27.66 -24.61
N GLU A 234 15.03 -27.10 -23.94
CA GLU A 234 15.12 -25.80 -23.28
C GLU A 234 16.04 -25.89 -22.04
N GLU A 235 15.89 -26.95 -21.23
CA GLU A 235 16.70 -27.18 -20.05
C GLU A 235 18.16 -27.49 -20.41
N ARG A 236 18.40 -28.24 -21.49
CA ARG A 236 19.76 -28.49 -22.02
C ARG A 236 20.43 -27.19 -22.47
N ALA A 237 19.70 -26.32 -23.18
CA ALA A 237 20.23 -25.02 -23.61
C ALA A 237 20.63 -24.15 -22.41
N ARG A 238 19.79 -24.13 -21.36
CA ARG A 238 20.10 -23.43 -20.11
C ARG A 238 21.37 -23.98 -19.44
N LEU A 239 21.47 -25.30 -19.29
CA LEU A 239 22.63 -25.95 -18.65
C LEU A 239 23.93 -25.69 -19.42
N ALA A 240 23.88 -25.74 -20.76
CA ALA A 240 25.04 -25.43 -21.60
C ALA A 240 25.51 -23.97 -21.41
N GLY A 241 24.57 -23.02 -21.31
CA GLY A 241 24.90 -21.62 -21.02
C GLY A 241 25.51 -21.41 -19.62
N GLU A 242 25.01 -22.13 -18.61
CA GLU A 242 25.57 -22.10 -17.26
C GLU A 242 27.00 -22.68 -17.21
N GLU A 243 27.24 -23.78 -17.92
CA GLU A 243 28.56 -24.38 -18.05
C GLU A 243 29.54 -23.45 -18.77
N GLU A 244 29.12 -22.79 -19.85
CA GLU A 244 29.94 -21.81 -20.56
C GLU A 244 30.28 -20.62 -19.66
N ALA A 245 29.30 -20.08 -18.93
CA ALA A 245 29.52 -18.99 -17.98
C ALA A 245 30.51 -19.37 -16.87
N LEU A 246 30.43 -20.60 -16.34
CA LEU A 246 31.38 -21.12 -15.36
C LEU A 246 32.80 -21.24 -15.94
N ARG A 247 32.94 -21.69 -17.19
CA ARG A 247 34.25 -21.75 -17.87
C ARG A 247 34.84 -20.37 -18.08
N GLN A 248 34.04 -19.39 -18.50
CA GLN A 248 34.46 -17.99 -18.64
C GLN A 248 34.91 -17.41 -17.29
N TYR A 249 34.16 -17.67 -16.22
CA TYR A 249 34.53 -17.25 -14.87
C TYR A 249 35.87 -17.86 -14.42
N GLN A 250 36.06 -19.17 -14.60
CA GLN A 250 37.30 -19.86 -14.22
C GLN A 250 38.52 -19.34 -15.01
N GLN A 251 38.33 -19.01 -16.29
CA GLN A 251 39.38 -18.38 -17.11
C GLN A 251 39.70 -16.96 -16.63
N GLY A 252 38.69 -16.16 -16.27
CA GLY A 252 38.87 -14.81 -15.71
C GLY A 252 39.53 -14.80 -14.33
N VAL A 253 39.21 -15.77 -13.48
CA VAL A 253 39.85 -15.97 -12.17
C VAL A 253 41.31 -16.42 -12.32
N SER A 254 41.60 -17.30 -13.28
CA SER A 254 42.98 -17.74 -13.57
C SER A 254 43.85 -16.62 -14.16
N ALA A 255 43.23 -15.62 -14.79
CA ALA A 255 43.90 -14.42 -15.31
C ALA A 255 44.07 -13.29 -14.27
N GLY A 256 43.81 -13.55 -12.98
CA GLY A 256 44.15 -12.64 -11.89
C GLY A 256 43.24 -11.41 -11.71
N HIS A 257 42.05 -11.37 -12.31
CA HIS A 257 41.12 -10.26 -12.09
C HIS A 257 40.20 -10.54 -10.89
N HIS A 258 40.56 -10.00 -9.73
CA HIS A 258 39.64 -9.87 -8.60
C HIS A 258 38.63 -8.74 -8.88
N PRO A 259 37.31 -8.97 -8.73
CA PRO A 259 36.36 -7.87 -8.81
C PRO A 259 36.51 -6.96 -7.59
N GLN A 260 36.80 -5.67 -7.82
CA GLN A 260 36.80 -4.64 -6.79
C GLN A 260 35.39 -4.55 -6.18
N GLN A 261 35.28 -4.70 -4.87
CA GLN A 261 34.08 -4.32 -4.13
C GLN A 261 33.94 -2.79 -4.10
N PRO A 262 32.74 -2.23 -4.28
CA PRO A 262 32.55 -0.80 -4.13
C PRO A 262 32.34 -0.45 -2.66
N GLY A 263 33.20 0.44 -2.13
CA GLY A 263 32.84 1.27 -0.98
C GLY A 263 33.60 1.03 0.33
N GLY A 264 34.86 1.45 0.40
CA GLY A 264 35.57 1.71 1.66
C GLY A 264 36.21 3.08 1.61
N ARG A 265 35.51 4.12 2.09
CA ARG A 265 36.06 5.48 2.22
C ARG A 265 37.32 5.46 3.09
N GLY A 266 38.33 6.19 2.62
CA GLY A 266 39.71 6.11 3.08
C GLY A 266 39.96 6.46 4.55
N ARG A 267 40.95 5.77 5.11
CA ARG A 267 41.78 6.27 6.20
C ARG A 267 42.80 7.25 5.61
N LEU A 268 42.84 8.47 6.14
CA LEU A 268 43.97 9.40 5.99
C LEU A 268 45.15 8.93 6.87
N PRO A 269 46.40 9.25 6.49
CA PRO A 269 47.59 8.74 7.14
C PRO A 269 47.90 9.45 8.47
N LEU A 270 48.62 8.69 9.30
CA LEU A 270 49.09 8.97 10.65
C LEU A 270 49.97 10.21 10.78
N HIS A 271 49.91 10.82 11.97
CA HIS A 271 51.10 11.16 12.73
C HIS A 271 50.98 10.55 14.14
#